data_AF-A0A259TJV2-F1
#
_entry.id   AF-A0A259TJV2-F1
#
_cell.length_a   1.000
_cell.length_b   1.000
_cell.length_c   1.000
_cell.angle_alpha   90.00
_cell.angle_beta   90.00
_cell.angle_gamma   90.00
#
_symmetry.space_group_name_H-M   'P 1'
#
loop_
_entity.id
_entity.type
_entity.pdbx_description
1 polymer ?
#
loop_
_entity_poly.entity_id
_entity_poly.type
_entity_poly.pdbx_seq_one_letter_code
_entity_poly.pdbx_strand_id
1 'polypeptide(L)' 'MIYSEQLINEIKDVLKKDFNLKQVIFKEQLGEDLYFEALGMERGSEYSFRYKPQAKTLFHKLNNNWSQIKGYQIELTNQM' A
#
# COMPACT_ATOMS: atom_id res chain seq x y z
N MET A 1 14.58 -9.18 5.59
CA MET A 1 15.06 -8.40 4.43
C MET A 1 14.37 -7.05 4.48
N ILE A 2 15.07 -5.94 4.63
CA ILE A 2 14.43 -4.60 4.64
C ILE A 2 14.30 -4.13 3.20
N TYR A 3 13.12 -3.70 2.79
CA TYR A 3 12.91 -3.17 1.44
C TYR A 3 13.50 -1.76 1.31
N SER A 4 13.97 -1.40 0.10
CA SER A 4 14.56 -0.09 -0.15
C SER A 4 13.52 1.03 -0.03
N GLU A 5 13.96 2.22 0.37
CA GLU A 5 13.11 3.42 0.41
C GLU A 5 12.52 3.74 -0.96
N GLN A 6 13.26 3.48 -2.04
CA GLN A 6 12.78 3.67 -3.41
C GLN A 6 11.54 2.81 -3.69
N LEU A 7 11.59 1.52 -3.37
CA LEU A 7 10.46 0.61 -3.55
C LEU A 7 9.24 1.06 -2.72
N ILE A 8 9.48 1.44 -1.46
CA ILE A 8 8.43 1.94 -0.57
C ILE A 8 7.76 3.20 -1.16
N ASN A 9 8.56 4.11 -1.74
CA ASN A 9 8.04 5.32 -2.37
C ASN A 9 7.28 5.03 -3.67
N GLU A 10 7.76 4.11 -4.52
CA GLU A 10 7.00 3.66 -5.70
C GLU A 10 5.63 3.09 -5.32
N ILE A 11 5.59 2.23 -4.29
CA ILE A 11 4.32 1.68 -3.79
C ILE A 11 3.40 2.79 -3.29
N LYS A 12 3.94 3.79 -2.56
CA LYS A 12 3.15 4.93 -2.08
C LYS A 12 2.54 5.72 -3.25
N ASP A 13 3.30 5.98 -4.30
CA ASP A 13 2.80 6.69 -5.48
C ASP A 13 1.72 5.89 -6.23
N VAL A 14 1.91 4.58 -6.42
CA VAL A 14 0.91 3.70 -7.02
C VAL A 14 -0.38 3.70 -6.20
N LEU A 15 -0.28 3.47 -4.88
CA LEU A 15 -1.45 3.49 -3.99
C LEU A 15 -2.15 4.84 -4.04
N LYS A 16 -1.39 5.94 -4.01
CA LYS A 16 -1.94 7.29 -4.04
C LYS A 16 -2.74 7.53 -5.32
N LYS A 17 -2.19 7.12 -6.47
CA LYS A 17 -2.79 7.30 -7.78
C LYS A 17 -4.03 6.43 -7.98
N ASP A 18 -3.92 5.13 -7.71
CA ASP A 18 -4.97 4.15 -8.04
C ASP A 18 -6.19 4.28 -7.12
N PHE A 19 -5.98 4.63 -5.86
CA PHE A 19 -7.05 4.78 -4.87
C PHE A 19 -7.48 6.24 -4.67
N ASN A 20 -7.00 7.15 -5.51
CA ASN A 20 -7.29 8.59 -5.45
C ASN A 20 -7.11 9.17 -4.03
N LEU A 21 -5.98 8.86 -3.41
CA LEU A 21 -5.68 9.24 -2.03
C LEU A 21 -4.98 10.60 -2.00
N LYS A 22 -5.23 11.36 -0.94
CA LYS A 22 -4.55 12.63 -0.70
C LYS A 22 -3.10 12.38 -0.28
N GLN A 23 -2.89 11.41 0.60
CA GLN A 23 -1.58 11.08 1.16
C GLN A 23 -1.49 9.59 1.47
N VAL A 24 -0.30 9.02 1.26
CA VAL A 24 0.06 7.66 1.67
C VAL A 24 1.37 7.73 2.45
N ILE A 25 1.38 7.12 3.62
CA ILE A 25 2.47 7.12 4.59
C ILE A 25 2.89 5.68 4.83
N PHE A 26 4.18 5.42 4.76
CA PHE A 26 4.72 4.13 5.18
C PHE A 26 4.75 4.07 6.71
N LYS A 27 4.13 3.02 7.26
CA LYS A 27 3.95 2.86 8.70
C LYS A 27 5.11 2.07 9.28
N GLU A 28 5.25 0.84 8.79
CA GLU A 28 6.23 -0.12 9.25
C GLU A 28 6.33 -1.31 8.30
N GLN A 29 7.40 -2.07 8.45
CA GLN A 29 7.58 -3.35 7.82
C GLN A 29 7.55 -4.44 8.89
N LEU A 30 6.68 -5.44 8.73
CA LEU A 30 6.63 -6.61 9.60
C LEU A 30 6.93 -7.86 8.77
N GLY A 31 8.09 -8.46 9.03
CA GLY A 31 8.59 -9.57 8.23
C GLY A 31 8.83 -9.12 6.79
N GLU A 32 8.05 -9.67 5.86
CA GLU A 32 8.13 -9.38 4.43
C GLU A 32 6.97 -8.51 3.93
N ASP A 33 6.10 -8.08 4.85
CA ASP A 33 4.91 -7.29 4.52
C ASP A 33 5.13 -5.82 4.85
N LEU A 34 4.65 -4.96 3.96
CA LEU A 34 4.73 -3.52 4.07
C LEU A 34 3.37 -2.94 4.44
N TYR A 35 3.33 -2.14 5.50
CA TYR A 35 2.11 -1.51 6.00
C TYR A 35 2.11 -0.03 5.68
N PHE A 36 0.98 0.46 5.19
CA PHE A 36 0.78 1.84 4.81
C PHE A 36 -0.51 2.37 5.42
N GLU A 37 -0.48 3.62 5.84
CA GLU A 37 -1.65 4.41 6.20
C GLU A 37 -1.89 5.46 5.13
N ALA A 38 -3.14 5.75 4.85
CA ALA A 38 -3.51 6.70 3.83
C ALA A 38 -4.70 7.53 4.24
N LEU A 39 -4.70 8.77 3.74
CA LEU A 39 -5.78 9.73 3.90
C LEU A 39 -6.42 9.95 2.55
N GLY A 40 -7.74 9.76 2.49
CA GLY A 40 -8.56 10.08 1.33
C GLY A 40 -8.68 11.57 1.09
N MET A 41 -9.28 11.92 -0.04
CA MET A 41 -9.65 13.32 -0.34
C MET A 41 -10.81 13.81 0.53
N GLU A 42 -11.70 12.90 0.91
CA GLU A 42 -12.85 13.20 1.76
C GLU A 42 -12.46 13.31 3.25
N ARG A 43 -13.13 14.22 3.97
CA ARG A 43 -12.81 14.53 5.36
C ARG A 43 -13.20 13.35 6.26
N GLY A 44 -12.20 12.73 6.88
CA GLY A 44 -12.38 11.56 7.77
C GLY A 44 -12.21 10.21 7.08
N SER A 45 -11.86 10.18 5.80
CA SER A 45 -11.59 8.93 5.08
C SER A 45 -10.15 8.48 5.34
N GLU A 46 -9.98 7.57 6.29
CA GLU A 46 -8.71 6.94 6.60
C GLU A 46 -8.69 5.51 6.05
N TYR A 47 -7.58 5.14 5.42
CA TYR A 47 -7.38 3.83 4.82
C TYR A 47 -6.10 3.22 5.37
N SER A 48 -6.10 1.91 5.57
CA SER A 48 -4.87 1.16 5.83
C SER A 48 -4.67 0.12 4.75
N PHE A 49 -3.45 0.03 4.25
CA PHE A 49 -3.04 -0.92 3.24
C PHE A 49 -1.93 -1.81 3.77
N ARG A 50 -1.94 -3.08 3.35
CA ARG A 50 -0.86 -4.04 3.60
C ARG A 50 -0.50 -4.64 2.26
N TYR A 51 0.72 -4.39 1.81
CA TYR A 51 1.24 -4.97 0.59
C TYR A 51 2.20 -6.10 0.90
N LYS A 52 2.09 -7.19 0.14
CA LYS A 52 3.01 -8.33 0.21
C LYS A 52 3.82 -8.39 -1.08
N PRO A 53 5.05 -7.84 -1.14
CA PRO A 53 5.83 -7.75 -2.37
C PRO A 53 6.10 -9.11 -3.03
N GLN A 54 6.38 -10.16 -2.23
CA GLN A 54 6.62 -11.50 -2.77
C GLN A 54 5.40 -12.12 -3.45
N ALA A 55 4.23 -11.98 -2.83
CA ALA A 55 2.98 -12.49 -3.40
C ALA A 55 2.36 -11.51 -4.42
N LYS A 56 2.89 -10.30 -4.53
CA LYS A 56 2.35 -9.17 -5.30
C LYS A 56 0.86 -8.89 -5.01
N THR A 57 0.43 -9.17 -3.79
CA THR A 57 -0.96 -8.99 -3.35
C THR A 57 -1.10 -7.77 -2.46
N LEU A 58 -2.15 -6.98 -2.69
CA LEU A 58 -2.54 -5.87 -1.84
C LEU A 58 -3.75 -6.22 -0.97
N PHE A 59 -3.70 -5.82 0.28
CA PHE A 59 -4.79 -5.89 1.23
C PHE A 59 -5.16 -4.48 1.69
N HIS A 60 -6.43 -4.27 1.98
CA HIS A 60 -6.95 -3.06 2.60
C HIS A 60 -7.69 -3.42 3.88
N LYS A 61 -7.68 -2.50 4.84
CA LYS A 61 -8.43 -2.65 6.08
C LYS A 61 -9.78 -1.97 5.93
N LEU A 62 -10.85 -2.76 6.03
CA LEU A 62 -12.24 -2.28 6.09
C LEU A 62 -12.87 -2.76 7.38
N ASN A 63 -13.50 -1.87 8.14
CA ASN A 63 -14.22 -2.21 9.38
C ASN A 63 -13.39 -3.12 10.31
N ASN A 64 -12.13 -2.75 10.54
CA ASN A 64 -11.13 -3.51 11.31
C ASN A 64 -10.70 -4.88 10.77
N ASN A 65 -11.15 -5.28 9.58
CA ASN A 65 -10.77 -6.53 8.94
C ASN A 65 -9.89 -6.29 7.72
N TRP A 66 -8.83 -7.08 7.57
CA TRP A 66 -7.99 -7.06 6.38
C TRP A 66 -8.63 -7.90 5.28
N SER A 67 -8.97 -7.25 4.17
CA SER A 67 -9.50 -7.90 2.97
C SER A 67 -8.47 -7.80 1.86
N GLN A 68 -8.33 -8.85 1.04
CA GLN A 68 -7.48 -8.78 -0.15
C GLN A 68 -8.23 -8.04 -1.25
N ILE A 69 -7.55 -7.10 -1.93
CA ILE A 69 -8.07 -6.47 -3.13
C ILE A 69 -7.86 -7.45 -4.29
N LYS A 70 -8.93 -8.17 -4.65
CA LYS A 70 -8.88 -9.20 -5.69
C LYS A 70 -8.60 -8.56 -7.05
N GLY A 71 -7.71 -9.20 -7.83
CA GLY A 71 -7.35 -8.75 -9.17
C GLY A 71 -6.45 -7.51 -9.20
N TYR A 72 -6.05 -6.98 -8.04
CA TYR A 72 -5.14 -5.84 -7.96
C TYR A 72 -3.71 -6.31 -7.76
N GLN A 73 -2.82 -5.86 -8.64
CA GLN A 73 -1.39 -6.13 -8.59
C GLN A 73 -0.65 -4.81 -8.76
N ILE A 74 0.30 -4.53 -7.88
CA ILE A 74 1.14 -3.33 -8.02
C ILE A 74 2.13 -3.58 -9.15
N GLU A 75 1.98 -2.80 -10.22
CA GLU A 75 2.96 -2.71 -11.29
C GLU A 75 4.04 -1.71 -10.87
N LEU A 76 5.20 -2.24 -10.47
CA LEU A 76 6.35 -1.42 -10.14
C LEU A 76 7.11 -1.12 -11.43
N THR A 77 7.31 0.16 -11.71
CA THR A 77 7.99 0.64 -12.92
C THR A 77 9.48 0.28 -12.96
N ASN A 78 10.10 0.01 -11.80
CA ASN A 78 11.49 -0.44 -11.74
C ASN A 78 11.60 -1.98 -11.73
N GLN A 79 11.49 -2.58 -12.92
CA GLN A 79 12.08 -3.89 -13.22
C GLN A 79 13.47 -3.70 -13.87
N MET A 80 14.44 -3.12 -13.17
CA MET A 80 15.85 -3.12 -13.61
C MET A 80 16.80 -3.16 -12.42
#